data_AF-A0A511UIL6-F1
#
_entry.id   AF-A0A511UIL6-F1
#
_cell.length_a   1.000
_cell.length_b   1.000
_cell.length_c   1.000
_cell.angle_alpha   90.00
_cell.angle_beta   90.00
_cell.angle_gamma   90.00
#
_symmetry.space_group_name_H-M   'P 1'
#
loop_
_entity.id
_entity.type
_entity.pdbx_description
1 polymer ?
#
loop_
_entity_poly.entity_id
_entity_poly.type
_entity_poly.pdbx_seq_one_letter_code
_entity_poly.pdbx_strand_id
1 'polypeptide(L)'
;MEETLQTGRDERQQGLSKAWQHKFDLLEKVGADHQSIYRAMGTADYKALGFRDKKRITFNLWAFIFGPLYYFVKKMWGKGLLILAFIWLLATALTLVEVALGFTLPDVVFWIPSSIICAQLAAHDYYRKVMKDETAWPGTPDFFTKSLGLIIAPIGALLLLFGTLFLTPGFGEEMEQYQLEDVSGVWVPDYDNTMVRVDFRDRDSGYPTAVLTPLNQGKETKCPSISRFGLCLRLQ
;
A
#
# COMPACT_ATOMS: atom_id res chain seq x y z
N MET A 1 -7.04 3.23 -47.55
CA MET A 1 -6.21 3.43 -46.34
C MET A 1 -7.05 3.35 -45.06
N GLU A 2 -8.28 3.88 -45.03
CA GLU A 2 -9.19 3.69 -43.88
C GLU A 2 -9.66 2.24 -43.71
N GLU A 3 -9.97 1.55 -44.81
CA GLU A 3 -10.44 0.14 -44.80
C GLU A 3 -9.39 -0.83 -44.24
N THR A 4 -8.10 -0.60 -44.52
CA THR A 4 -6.99 -1.37 -43.96
C THR A 4 -6.76 -1.09 -42.47
N LEU A 5 -7.01 0.14 -42.01
CA LEU A 5 -6.92 0.51 -40.58
C LEU A 5 -8.08 -0.08 -39.76
N GLN A 6 -9.29 -0.10 -40.33
CA GLN A 6 -10.46 -0.72 -39.74
C GLN A 6 -10.30 -2.24 -39.62
N THR A 7 -9.82 -2.90 -40.67
CA THR A 7 -9.56 -4.36 -40.64
C THR A 7 -8.59 -4.74 -39.52
N GLY A 8 -7.46 -4.05 -39.37
CA GLY A 8 -6.51 -4.31 -38.28
C GLY A 8 -7.00 -3.90 -36.88
N ARG A 9 -8.04 -3.08 -36.77
CA ARG A 9 -8.73 -2.78 -35.50
C ARG A 9 -9.64 -3.95 -35.11
N ASP A 10 -10.47 -4.38 -36.04
CA ASP A 10 -11.47 -5.43 -35.84
C ASP A 10 -10.79 -6.73 -35.43
N GLU A 11 -9.66 -7.08 -36.07
CA GLU A 11 -8.82 -8.22 -35.69
C GLU A 11 -8.32 -8.13 -34.23
N ARG A 12 -7.81 -6.97 -33.80
CA ARG A 12 -7.30 -6.77 -32.43
C ARG A 12 -8.41 -6.75 -31.38
N GLN A 13 -9.64 -6.43 -31.77
CA GLN A 13 -10.81 -6.43 -30.90
C GLN A 13 -11.57 -7.77 -30.89
N GLN A 14 -11.35 -8.64 -31.89
CA GLN A 14 -12.11 -9.88 -32.08
C GLN A 14 -12.02 -10.83 -30.86
N GLY A 15 -10.88 -10.82 -30.15
CA GLY A 15 -10.67 -11.62 -28.93
C GLY A 15 -11.21 -11.00 -27.62
N LEU A 16 -11.81 -9.81 -27.67
CA LEU A 16 -12.31 -9.10 -26.49
C LEU A 16 -13.81 -9.33 -26.28
N SER A 17 -14.24 -9.34 -25.01
CA SER A 17 -15.68 -9.33 -24.70
C SER A 17 -16.36 -8.07 -25.25
N LYS A 18 -17.65 -8.14 -25.59
CA LYS A 18 -18.46 -6.99 -26.04
C LYS A 18 -18.36 -5.76 -25.12
N ALA A 19 -18.24 -5.97 -23.81
CA ALA A 19 -18.08 -4.88 -22.84
C ALA A 19 -16.74 -4.13 -23.00
N TRP A 20 -15.67 -4.83 -23.38
CA TRP A 20 -14.35 -4.25 -23.65
C TRP A 20 -14.28 -3.60 -25.02
N GLN A 21 -14.88 -4.21 -26.05
CA GLN A 21 -15.01 -3.59 -27.38
C GLN A 21 -15.67 -2.22 -27.27
N HIS A 22 -16.84 -2.17 -26.63
CA HIS A 22 -17.55 -0.90 -26.42
C HIS A 22 -16.76 0.13 -25.59
N LYS A 23 -15.97 -0.30 -24.60
CA LYS A 23 -15.06 0.61 -23.88
C LYS A 23 -13.98 1.19 -24.79
N PHE A 24 -13.43 0.36 -25.69
CA PHE A 24 -12.38 0.76 -26.61
C PHE A 24 -12.92 1.74 -27.64
N ASP A 25 -14.13 1.52 -28.15
CA ASP A 25 -14.78 2.44 -29.09
C ASP A 25 -15.01 3.82 -28.46
N LEU A 26 -15.43 3.84 -27.18
CA LEU A 26 -15.59 5.09 -26.42
C LEU A 26 -14.24 5.79 -26.17
N LEU A 27 -13.19 5.04 -25.86
CA LEU A 27 -11.84 5.57 -25.65
C LEU A 27 -11.25 6.13 -26.94
N GLU A 28 -11.45 5.46 -28.07
CA GLU A 28 -11.03 5.93 -29.38
C GLU A 28 -11.75 7.23 -29.76
N LYS A 29 -13.07 7.30 -29.53
CA LYS A 29 -13.86 8.52 -29.78
C LYS A 29 -13.35 9.74 -29.03
N VAL A 30 -12.77 9.57 -27.84
CA VAL A 30 -12.19 10.69 -27.06
C VAL A 30 -10.71 10.93 -27.37
N GLY A 31 -10.16 10.27 -28.39
CA GLY A 31 -8.76 10.41 -28.79
C GLY A 31 -7.78 9.84 -27.77
N ALA A 32 -8.13 8.74 -27.08
CA ALA A 32 -7.26 8.09 -26.10
C ALA A 32 -5.92 7.59 -26.68
N ASP A 33 -5.76 7.63 -28.00
CA ASP A 33 -4.62 7.13 -28.73
C ASP A 33 -3.44 8.12 -28.72
N HIS A 34 -3.69 9.42 -28.83
CA HIS A 34 -2.65 10.45 -28.94
C HIS A 34 -2.42 11.24 -27.64
N GLN A 35 -3.24 11.04 -26.62
CA GLN A 35 -3.18 11.80 -25.37
C GLN A 35 -3.40 10.93 -24.12
N SER A 36 -2.94 11.44 -22.98
CA SER A 36 -3.22 10.84 -21.67
C SER A 36 -4.72 10.92 -21.35
N ILE A 37 -5.22 10.00 -20.53
CA ILE A 37 -6.64 10.00 -20.14
C ILE A 37 -7.03 11.32 -19.46
N TYR A 38 -6.14 11.92 -18.67
CA TYR A 38 -6.41 13.22 -18.02
C TYR A 38 -6.57 14.37 -19.02
N ARG A 39 -5.82 14.36 -20.13
CA ARG A 39 -6.03 15.32 -21.23
C ARG A 39 -7.31 15.01 -22.00
N ALA A 40 -7.58 13.73 -22.27
CA ALA A 40 -8.80 13.29 -22.92
C ALA A 40 -10.05 13.69 -22.14
N MET A 41 -10.03 13.70 -20.81
CA MET A 41 -11.15 14.18 -19.98
C MET A 41 -11.50 15.67 -20.19
N GLY A 42 -10.56 16.47 -20.71
CA GLY A 42 -10.77 17.88 -20.99
C GLY A 42 -11.45 18.17 -22.34
N THR A 43 -11.50 17.20 -23.25
CA THR A 43 -11.94 17.41 -24.64
C THR A 43 -13.46 17.58 -24.78
N ALA A 44 -13.87 18.21 -25.87
CA ALA A 44 -15.29 18.35 -26.21
C ALA A 44 -15.97 16.98 -26.39
N ASP A 45 -15.28 16.02 -27.01
CA ASP A 45 -15.79 14.67 -27.22
C ASP A 45 -16.04 13.93 -25.90
N TYR A 46 -15.13 14.06 -24.94
CA TYR A 46 -15.36 13.50 -23.60
C TYR A 46 -16.52 14.20 -22.92
N LYS A 47 -16.62 15.53 -23.01
CA LYS A 47 -17.73 16.29 -22.40
C LYS A 47 -19.08 15.93 -23.01
N ALA A 48 -19.13 15.60 -24.30
CA ALA A 48 -20.32 15.17 -25.02
C ALA A 48 -20.80 13.75 -24.63
N LEU A 49 -19.96 12.93 -23.98
CA LEU A 49 -20.37 11.61 -23.51
C LEU A 49 -21.39 11.69 -22.37
N GLY A 50 -22.33 10.74 -22.37
CA GLY A 50 -23.26 10.54 -21.27
C GLY A 50 -22.53 10.12 -19.98
N PHE A 51 -23.14 10.40 -18.82
CA PHE A 51 -22.55 10.10 -17.50
C PHE A 51 -22.18 8.62 -17.32
N ARG A 52 -23.00 7.71 -17.88
CA ARG A 52 -22.77 6.27 -17.82
C ARG A 52 -21.51 5.87 -18.61
N ASP A 53 -21.31 6.46 -19.78
CA ASP A 53 -20.18 6.16 -20.66
C ASP A 53 -18.89 6.74 -20.09
N LYS A 54 -18.96 7.97 -19.55
CA LYS A 54 -17.86 8.60 -18.80
C LYS A 54 -17.39 7.71 -17.65
N LYS A 55 -18.30 7.24 -16.79
CA LYS A 55 -17.94 6.34 -15.69
C LYS A 55 -17.35 5.02 -16.18
N ARG A 56 -17.86 4.48 -17.29
CA ARG A 56 -17.42 3.20 -17.85
C ARG A 56 -15.99 3.25 -18.38
N ILE A 57 -15.57 4.37 -18.97
CA ILE A 57 -14.18 4.57 -19.44
C ILE A 57 -13.24 5.07 -18.34
N THR A 58 -13.76 5.81 -17.36
CA THR A 58 -12.96 6.43 -16.28
C THR A 58 -12.83 5.56 -15.05
N PHE A 59 -13.67 4.55 -14.84
CA PHE A 59 -13.60 3.75 -13.61
C PHE A 59 -13.63 2.26 -13.92
N ASN A 60 -12.55 1.59 -13.51
CA ASN A 60 -12.45 0.14 -13.54
C ASN A 60 -12.49 -0.41 -12.11
N LEU A 61 -13.64 -0.99 -11.73
CA LEU A 61 -13.86 -1.56 -10.40
C LEU A 61 -12.82 -2.63 -10.02
N TRP A 62 -12.40 -3.46 -10.98
CA TRP A 62 -11.40 -4.49 -10.72
C TRP A 62 -10.03 -3.91 -10.40
N ALA A 63 -9.65 -2.82 -11.09
CA ALA A 63 -8.41 -2.12 -10.80
C ALA A 63 -8.49 -1.28 -9.52
N PHE A 64 -9.69 -0.88 -9.10
CA PHE A 64 -9.90 -0.24 -7.79
C PHE A 64 -9.64 -1.23 -6.65
N ILE A 65 -10.19 -2.45 -6.72
CA ILE A 65 -10.08 -3.43 -5.64
C ILE A 65 -8.69 -4.07 -5.60
N PHE A 66 -8.14 -4.42 -6.77
CA PHE A 66 -6.84 -5.11 -6.86
C PHE A 66 -5.65 -4.16 -7.02
N GLY A 67 -5.87 -2.88 -7.26
CA GLY A 67 -4.81 -1.88 -7.44
C GLY A 67 -3.79 -2.30 -8.51
N PRO A 68 -2.48 -2.25 -8.21
CA PRO A 68 -1.43 -2.62 -9.15
C PRO A 68 -1.45 -4.11 -9.53
N LEU A 69 -2.03 -5.00 -8.72
CA LEU A 69 -2.13 -6.43 -9.05
C LEU A 69 -2.95 -6.67 -10.33
N TYR A 70 -3.94 -5.82 -10.58
CA TYR A 70 -4.72 -5.86 -11.81
C TYR A 70 -3.85 -5.73 -13.08
N TYR A 71 -2.81 -4.90 -13.00
CA TYR A 71 -1.91 -4.66 -14.12
C TYR A 71 -1.08 -5.90 -14.46
N PHE A 72 -0.61 -6.64 -13.46
CA PHE A 72 0.11 -7.90 -13.65
C PHE A 72 -0.78 -8.98 -14.27
N VAL A 73 -2.03 -9.12 -13.82
CA VAL A 73 -3.01 -10.06 -14.40
C VAL A 73 -3.28 -9.75 -15.87
N LYS A 74 -3.36 -8.46 -16.24
CA LYS A 74 -3.51 -8.03 -17.65
C LYS A 74 -2.19 -8.03 -18.44
N LYS A 75 -1.11 -8.58 -17.88
CA LYS A 75 0.25 -8.65 -18.45
C LYS A 75 0.83 -7.26 -18.78
N MET A 76 0.40 -6.20 -18.09
CA MET A 76 0.90 -4.82 -18.24
C MET A 76 2.05 -4.57 -17.27
N TRP A 77 3.11 -5.38 -17.35
CA TRP A 77 4.18 -5.44 -16.35
C TRP A 77 4.91 -4.10 -16.16
N GLY A 78 5.31 -3.43 -17.25
CA GLY A 78 6.03 -2.15 -17.17
C GLY A 78 5.22 -1.08 -16.45
N LYS A 79 3.99 -0.84 -16.90
CA LYS A 79 3.06 0.11 -16.25
C LYS A 79 2.72 -0.30 -14.81
N GLY A 80 2.54 -1.59 -14.55
CA GLY A 80 2.26 -2.12 -13.20
C GLY A 80 3.39 -1.85 -12.22
N LEU A 81 4.64 -2.07 -12.62
CA LEU A 81 5.83 -1.78 -11.79
C LEU A 81 5.99 -0.28 -11.51
N LEU A 82 5.73 0.58 -12.50
CA LEU A 82 5.77 2.03 -12.31
C LEU A 82 4.67 2.53 -11.38
N ILE A 83 3.45 2.02 -11.52
CA ILE A 83 2.35 2.34 -10.60
C ILE A 83 2.69 1.88 -9.18
N LEU A 84 3.25 0.68 -9.02
CA LEU A 84 3.67 0.19 -7.71
C LEU A 84 4.73 1.11 -7.06
N ALA A 85 5.74 1.53 -7.82
CA ALA A 85 6.73 2.48 -7.35
C ALA A 85 6.07 3.82 -6.93
N PHE A 86 5.12 4.33 -7.72
CA PHE A 86 4.40 5.55 -7.41
C PHE A 86 3.55 5.44 -6.12
N ILE A 87 2.90 4.29 -5.91
CA ILE A 87 2.12 4.03 -4.69
C ILE A 87 3.02 4.09 -3.45
N TRP A 88 4.21 3.47 -3.50
CA TRP A 88 5.17 3.51 -2.39
C TRP A 88 5.74 4.91 -2.16
N LEU A 89 6.00 5.68 -3.23
CA LEU A 89 6.39 7.08 -3.11
C LEU A 89 5.29 7.95 -2.48
N LEU A 90 4.03 7.73 -2.87
CA LEU A 90 2.89 8.43 -2.27
C LEU A 90 2.76 8.09 -0.79
N ALA A 91 2.87 6.81 -0.42
CA ALA A 91 2.86 6.38 0.98
C ALA A 91 4.01 7.02 1.78
N THR A 92 5.21 7.09 1.19
CA THR A 92 6.38 7.75 1.79
C THR A 92 6.08 9.23 2.03
N ALA A 93 5.53 9.93 1.04
CA ALA A 93 5.18 11.35 1.17
C ALA A 93 4.12 11.58 2.27
N LEU A 94 3.10 10.73 2.35
CA LEU A 94 2.08 10.82 3.41
C LEU A 94 2.68 10.58 4.79
N THR A 95 3.56 9.58 4.93
CA THR A 95 4.28 9.29 6.19
C THR A 95 5.12 10.49 6.63
N LEU A 96 5.82 11.14 5.69
CA LEU A 96 6.59 12.35 5.99
C LEU A 96 5.71 13.52 6.43
N VAL A 97 4.50 13.64 5.87
CA VAL A 97 3.51 14.66 6.28
C VAL A 97 3.03 14.40 7.72
N GLU A 98 2.76 13.16 8.09
CA GLU A 98 2.39 12.79 9.47
C GLU A 98 3.50 13.17 10.46
N VAL A 99 4.75 12.83 10.14
CA VAL A 99 5.92 13.17 10.96
C VAL A 99 6.10 14.69 11.07
N ALA A 100 5.93 15.42 9.96
CA ALA A 100 6.12 16.87 9.94
C ALA A 100 5.01 17.63 10.69
N LEU A 101 3.78 17.14 10.67
CA LEU A 101 2.61 17.80 11.26
C LEU A 101 2.21 17.22 12.62
N GLY A 102 2.81 16.10 13.04
CA GLY A 102 2.60 15.47 14.35
C GLY A 102 1.20 14.87 14.54
N PHE A 103 0.54 14.46 13.45
CA PHE A 103 -0.76 13.78 13.52
C PHE A 103 -0.76 12.51 12.67
N THR A 104 -1.64 11.58 13.02
CA THR A 104 -1.83 10.32 12.30
C THR A 104 -2.96 10.43 11.28
N LEU A 105 -2.66 10.16 10.02
CA LEU A 105 -3.66 10.02 8.97
C LEU A 105 -4.36 8.66 9.14
N PRO A 106 -5.67 8.59 8.86
CA PRO A 106 -6.35 7.30 8.78
C PRO A 106 -5.76 6.42 7.67
N ASP A 107 -5.62 5.11 7.90
CA ASP A 107 -5.11 4.12 6.92
C ASP A 107 -5.79 4.22 5.54
N VAL A 108 -7.06 4.62 5.54
CA VAL A 108 -7.87 4.80 4.35
C VAL A 108 -7.25 5.80 3.36
N VAL A 109 -6.50 6.78 3.85
CA VAL A 109 -5.83 7.82 3.05
C VAL A 109 -4.65 7.26 2.27
N PHE A 110 -4.01 6.18 2.74
CA PHE A 110 -2.92 5.52 2.03
C PHE A 110 -3.43 4.62 0.89
N TRP A 111 -4.59 3.99 1.10
CA TRP A 111 -5.17 3.02 0.15
C TRP A 111 -6.07 3.66 -0.91
N ILE A 112 -7.00 4.55 -0.52
CA ILE A 112 -8.04 5.06 -1.42
C ILE A 112 -7.47 5.83 -2.62
N PRO A 113 -6.57 6.82 -2.45
CA PRO A 113 -6.06 7.60 -3.58
C PRO A 113 -5.33 6.71 -4.59
N SER A 114 -4.48 5.81 -4.11
CA SER A 114 -3.76 4.80 -4.90
C SER A 114 -4.72 3.94 -5.73
N SER A 115 -5.79 3.46 -5.10
CA SER A 115 -6.82 2.63 -5.72
C SER A 115 -7.62 3.41 -6.78
N ILE A 116 -7.95 4.67 -6.51
CA ILE A 116 -8.64 5.55 -7.48
C ILE A 116 -7.77 5.78 -8.71
N ILE A 117 -6.48 6.08 -8.52
CA ILE A 117 -5.55 6.29 -9.63
C ILE A 117 -5.46 5.03 -10.50
N CYS A 118 -5.31 3.85 -9.88
CA CYS A 118 -5.32 2.58 -10.61
C CYS A 118 -6.62 2.36 -11.38
N ALA A 119 -7.77 2.64 -10.74
CA ALA A 119 -9.09 2.49 -11.35
C ALA A 119 -9.29 3.41 -12.57
N GLN A 120 -8.73 4.62 -12.52
CA GLN A 120 -8.82 5.62 -13.58
C GLN A 120 -7.93 5.31 -14.78
N LEU A 121 -6.71 4.85 -14.53
CA LEU A 121 -5.73 4.60 -15.58
C LEU A 121 -5.96 3.25 -16.28
N ALA A 122 -6.45 2.23 -15.56
CA ALA A 122 -6.45 0.85 -16.03
C ALA A 122 -7.19 0.60 -17.36
N ALA A 123 -8.30 1.32 -17.60
CA ALA A 123 -9.06 1.16 -18.85
C ALA A 123 -8.29 1.74 -20.04
N HIS A 124 -7.71 2.93 -19.87
CA HIS A 124 -6.88 3.60 -20.88
C HIS A 124 -5.59 2.83 -21.16
N ASP A 125 -4.91 2.36 -20.12
CA ASP A 125 -3.67 1.61 -20.24
C ASP A 125 -3.87 0.28 -20.96
N TYR A 126 -4.96 -0.42 -20.65
CA TYR A 126 -5.30 -1.66 -21.33
C TYR A 126 -5.66 -1.43 -22.79
N TYR A 127 -6.40 -0.36 -23.11
CA TYR A 127 -6.66 0.05 -24.49
C TYR A 127 -5.36 0.27 -25.25
N ARG A 128 -4.43 1.06 -24.70
CA ARG A 128 -3.15 1.36 -25.36
C ARG A 128 -2.26 0.14 -25.52
N LYS A 129 -2.28 -0.76 -24.55
CA LYS A 129 -1.61 -2.05 -24.70
C LYS A 129 -2.17 -2.84 -25.87
N VAL A 130 -3.49 -3.03 -25.96
CA VAL A 130 -4.08 -3.86 -27.02
C VAL A 130 -3.96 -3.21 -28.40
N MET A 131 -4.14 -1.89 -28.48
CA MET A 131 -4.17 -1.17 -29.76
C MET A 131 -2.82 -0.64 -30.24
N LYS A 132 -1.82 -0.51 -29.37
CA LYS A 132 -0.50 0.03 -29.73
C LYS A 132 0.67 -0.83 -29.28
N ASP A 133 0.40 -1.98 -28.67
CA ASP A 133 1.40 -2.85 -28.04
C ASP A 133 2.35 -2.09 -27.08
N GLU A 134 1.78 -1.08 -26.42
CA GLU A 134 2.58 -0.17 -25.60
C GLU A 134 2.90 -0.79 -24.23
N THR A 135 4.20 -0.81 -23.90
CA THR A 135 4.72 -1.36 -22.65
C THR A 135 4.91 -0.31 -21.54
N ALA A 136 5.19 0.95 -21.89
CA ALA A 136 5.41 2.08 -20.98
C ALA A 136 4.76 3.37 -21.52
N TRP A 137 4.48 4.37 -20.67
CA TRP A 137 3.81 5.60 -21.11
C TRP A 137 4.69 6.48 -22.02
N PRO A 138 4.10 7.23 -22.97
CA PRO A 138 4.84 8.13 -23.84
C PRO A 138 5.35 9.31 -23.00
N GLY A 139 6.66 9.54 -23.03
CA GLY A 139 7.31 10.57 -22.22
C GLY A 139 7.90 10.05 -20.91
N THR A 140 7.83 8.74 -20.60
CA THR A 140 8.66 8.18 -19.53
C THR A 140 10.12 8.24 -19.96
N PRO A 141 11.04 8.70 -19.09
CA PRO A 141 12.48 8.66 -19.36
C PRO A 141 12.95 7.26 -19.81
N ASP A 142 13.98 7.22 -20.66
CA ASP A 142 14.54 5.97 -21.23
C ASP A 142 15.00 4.95 -20.17
N PHE A 143 15.25 5.41 -18.96
CA PHE A 143 15.55 4.53 -17.83
C PHE A 143 14.37 3.61 -17.51
N PHE A 144 13.14 4.13 -17.52
CA PHE A 144 11.92 3.40 -17.17
C PHE A 144 11.35 2.58 -18.34
N THR A 145 11.88 2.72 -19.55
CA THR A 145 11.51 1.85 -20.68
C THR A 145 12.35 0.57 -20.73
N LYS A 146 13.56 0.60 -20.12
CA LYS A 146 14.44 -0.56 -19.99
C LYS A 146 14.04 -1.42 -18.79
N SER A 147 14.21 -2.74 -18.92
CA SER A 147 13.88 -3.71 -17.86
C SER A 147 14.58 -3.42 -16.53
N LEU A 148 15.82 -2.90 -16.56
CA LEU A 148 16.56 -2.55 -15.35
C LEU A 148 15.90 -1.41 -14.57
N GLY A 149 15.52 -0.32 -15.24
CA GLY A 149 14.90 0.80 -14.52
C GLY A 149 13.50 0.49 -14.02
N LEU A 150 12.76 -0.38 -14.72
CA LEU A 150 11.48 -0.90 -14.24
C LEU A 150 11.59 -1.71 -12.94
N ILE A 151 12.73 -2.36 -12.70
CA ILE A 151 12.99 -3.12 -11.47
C ILE A 151 13.59 -2.24 -10.38
N ILE A 152 14.53 -1.35 -10.73
CA ILE A 152 15.21 -0.47 -9.77
C ILE A 152 14.22 0.52 -9.15
N ALA A 153 13.27 1.05 -9.93
CA ALA A 153 12.30 2.04 -9.46
C ALA A 153 11.46 1.57 -8.26
N PRO A 154 10.76 0.42 -8.33
CA PRO A 154 10.00 -0.09 -7.19
C PRO A 154 10.93 -0.45 -6.02
N ILE A 155 12.09 -1.06 -6.27
CA ILE A 155 13.03 -1.41 -5.18
C ILE A 155 13.49 -0.14 -4.44
N GLY A 156 13.87 0.91 -5.18
CA GLY A 156 14.29 2.17 -4.59
C GLY A 156 13.16 2.84 -3.79
N ALA A 157 11.94 2.85 -4.33
CA ALA A 157 10.76 3.38 -3.63
C ALA A 157 10.44 2.57 -2.37
N LEU A 158 10.60 1.24 -2.40
CA LEU A 158 10.41 0.37 -1.25
C LEU A 158 11.44 0.65 -0.16
N LEU A 159 12.73 0.72 -0.53
CA LEU A 159 13.81 1.03 0.41
C LEU A 159 13.62 2.42 1.03
N LEU A 160 13.15 3.40 0.25
CA LEU A 160 12.84 4.73 0.76
C LEU A 160 11.68 4.68 1.77
N LEU A 161 10.60 3.97 1.45
CA LEU A 161 9.45 3.80 2.34
C LEU A 161 9.87 3.13 3.66
N PHE A 162 10.61 2.03 3.59
CA PHE A 162 11.17 1.38 4.78
C PHE A 162 12.07 2.33 5.57
N GLY A 163 12.95 3.06 4.88
CA GLY A 163 13.80 4.07 5.49
C GLY A 163 13.00 5.12 6.28
N THR A 164 11.88 5.60 5.74
CA THR A 164 11.00 6.55 6.44
C THR A 164 10.26 5.94 7.63
N LEU A 165 9.87 4.66 7.57
CA LEU A 165 9.27 3.95 8.69
C LEU A 165 10.23 3.90 9.89
N PHE A 166 11.53 3.67 9.66
CA PHE A 166 12.55 3.72 10.72
C PHE A 166 12.76 5.11 11.34
N LEU A 167 12.40 6.18 10.63
CA LEU A 167 12.49 7.55 11.14
C LEU A 167 11.25 7.97 11.95
N THR A 168 10.17 7.18 11.92
CA THR A 168 8.97 7.47 12.71
C THR A 168 9.21 7.09 14.19
N PRO A 169 9.03 8.04 15.14
CA PRO A 169 9.36 7.81 16.55
C PRO A 169 8.53 6.71 17.23
N GLY A 170 7.40 6.31 16.64
CA GLY A 170 6.51 5.25 17.18
C GLY A 170 6.91 3.82 16.82
N PHE A 171 7.64 3.58 15.72
CA PHE A 171 7.92 2.21 15.25
C PHE A 171 8.78 1.40 16.22
N GLY A 172 9.68 2.06 16.96
CA GLY A 172 10.48 1.41 18.01
C GLY A 172 9.69 1.16 19.30
N GLU A 173 8.88 2.13 19.74
CA GLU A 173 8.15 2.03 21.01
C GLU A 173 7.01 0.99 20.96
N GLU A 174 6.30 0.86 19.84
CA GLU A 174 5.25 -0.15 19.68
C GLU A 174 5.82 -1.57 19.76
N MET A 175 6.95 -1.83 19.10
CA MET A 175 7.63 -3.14 19.12
C MET A 175 8.09 -3.50 20.54
N GLU A 176 8.55 -2.53 21.33
CA GLU A 176 8.92 -2.75 22.73
C GLU A 176 7.69 -3.04 23.61
N GLN A 177 6.57 -2.34 23.36
CA GLN A 177 5.31 -2.59 24.08
C GLN A 177 4.74 -3.99 23.80
N TYR A 178 4.76 -4.46 22.56
CA TYR A 178 4.33 -5.82 22.21
C TYR A 178 5.15 -6.89 22.94
N GLN A 179 6.47 -6.70 23.07
CA GLN A 179 7.32 -7.62 23.83
C GLN A 179 7.02 -7.59 25.33
N LEU A 180 6.68 -6.43 25.89
CA LEU A 180 6.34 -6.30 27.30
C LEU A 180 4.97 -6.90 27.63
N GLU A 181 3.98 -6.77 26.74
CA GLU A 181 2.66 -7.38 26.92
C GLU A 181 2.71 -8.91 26.94
N ASP A 182 3.50 -9.54 26.07
CA ASP A 182 3.68 -11.00 26.04
C ASP A 182 4.39 -11.57 27.29
N VAL A 183 5.23 -10.76 27.94
CA VAL A 183 5.96 -11.16 29.15
C VAL A 183 5.19 -10.78 30.42
N SER A 184 4.28 -9.80 30.33
CA SER A 184 3.35 -9.44 31.38
C SER A 184 2.25 -10.51 31.51
N GLY A 185 2.14 -11.13 32.68
CA GLY A 185 1.26 -12.28 32.83
C GLY A 185 1.20 -12.82 34.25
N VAL A 186 0.27 -13.75 34.45
CA VAL A 186 0.20 -14.54 35.69
C VAL A 186 1.10 -15.75 35.51
N TRP A 187 2.19 -15.77 36.25
CA TRP A 187 3.15 -16.87 36.27
C TRP A 187 2.86 -17.76 37.49
N VAL A 188 2.85 -19.07 37.27
CA VAL A 188 2.69 -20.08 38.34
C VAL A 188 3.99 -20.88 38.41
N PRO A 189 4.79 -20.74 39.47
CA PRO A 189 6.01 -21.52 39.64
C PRO A 189 5.68 -22.96 40.03
N ASP A 190 6.42 -23.91 39.45
CA ASP A 190 6.25 -25.37 39.63
C ASP A 190 6.41 -25.86 41.08
N TYR A 191 7.07 -25.07 41.94
CA TYR A 191 7.41 -25.50 43.29
C TYR A 191 6.37 -25.16 44.36
N ASP A 192 5.51 -24.17 44.15
CA ASP A 192 4.64 -23.63 45.22
C ASP A 192 3.20 -23.32 44.76
N ASN A 193 2.86 -23.46 43.47
CA ASN A 193 1.53 -23.11 42.93
C ASN A 193 1.03 -21.68 43.26
N THR A 194 1.90 -20.83 43.81
CA THR A 194 1.56 -19.46 44.17
C THR A 194 1.51 -18.63 42.90
N MET A 195 0.30 -18.28 42.46
CA MET A 195 0.12 -17.44 41.28
C MET A 195 0.69 -16.04 41.55
N VAL A 196 1.64 -15.61 40.72
CA VAL A 196 2.25 -14.29 40.77
C VAL A 196 1.91 -13.53 39.50
N ARG A 197 1.19 -12.42 39.63
CA ARG A 197 1.06 -11.46 38.51
C ARG A 197 2.36 -10.68 38.42
N VAL A 198 2.96 -10.67 37.23
CA VAL A 198 4.11 -9.84 36.86
C VAL A 198 3.61 -8.77 35.90
N ASP A 199 3.64 -7.51 36.33
CA ASP A 199 3.26 -6.36 35.51
C ASP A 199 4.48 -5.45 35.32
N PHE A 200 4.87 -5.23 34.07
CA PHE A 200 5.98 -4.37 33.68
C PHE A 200 5.44 -3.02 33.18
N ARG A 201 4.59 -2.36 33.97
CA ARG A 201 3.98 -1.06 33.61
C ARG A 201 4.62 0.17 34.25
N ASP A 202 5.57 0.01 35.16
CA ASP A 202 6.08 1.15 35.95
C ASP A 202 7.14 1.96 35.17
N ARG A 203 6.66 2.91 34.35
CA ARG A 203 7.48 3.82 33.52
C ARG A 203 8.18 4.92 34.33
N ASP A 204 7.85 5.12 35.62
CA ASP A 204 8.36 6.24 36.42
C ASP A 204 9.78 6.02 36.96
N SER A 205 10.33 4.80 36.89
CA SER A 205 11.60 4.46 37.57
C SER A 205 12.82 4.30 36.68
N GLY A 206 12.69 4.40 35.34
CA GLY A 206 13.83 4.22 34.42
C GLY A 206 14.42 2.80 34.38
N TYR A 207 13.83 1.85 35.12
CA TYR A 207 14.18 0.43 35.15
C TYR A 207 12.91 -0.42 35.15
N PRO A 208 12.89 -1.60 34.48
CA PRO A 208 11.74 -2.49 34.52
C PRO A 208 11.55 -3.04 35.94
N THR A 209 10.59 -2.47 36.67
CA THR A 209 10.21 -2.93 38.00
C THR A 209 9.05 -3.92 37.84
N ALA A 210 9.21 -5.19 38.26
CA ALA A 210 8.04 -6.05 38.42
C ALA A 210 7.43 -5.89 39.79
N VAL A 211 6.12 -5.69 39.78
CA VAL A 211 5.29 -5.86 40.97
C VAL A 211 4.89 -7.32 41.04
N LEU A 212 5.30 -8.02 42.09
CA LEU A 212 4.87 -9.39 42.36
C LEU A 212 3.70 -9.33 43.34
N THR A 213 2.51 -9.67 42.86
CA THR A 213 1.31 -9.74 43.69
C THR A 213 0.87 -11.19 43.84
N PRO A 214 1.00 -11.80 45.04
CA PRO A 214 0.44 -13.11 45.33
C PRO A 214 -1.08 -13.00 45.35
N LEU A 215 -1.78 -13.72 44.46
CA LEU A 215 -3.25 -13.63 44.33
C LEU A 215 -4.00 -14.07 45.61
N ASN A 216 -3.34 -14.79 46.52
CA ASN A 216 -3.95 -15.34 47.73
C ASN A 216 -3.71 -14.52 49.02
N GLN A 217 -2.93 -13.44 48.99
CA GLN A 217 -2.55 -12.72 50.23
C GLN A 217 -2.76 -11.20 50.22
N GLY A 218 -3.21 -10.58 49.12
CA GLY A 218 -3.59 -9.16 49.10
C GLY A 218 -2.47 -8.17 49.48
N LYS A 219 -1.22 -8.62 49.59
CA LYS A 219 -0.05 -7.81 49.91
C LYS A 219 0.83 -7.68 48.69
N GLU A 220 0.97 -6.46 48.19
CA GLU A 220 1.91 -6.13 47.13
C GLU A 220 3.34 -6.12 47.69
N THR A 221 4.24 -6.83 47.04
CA THR A 221 5.68 -6.77 47.32
C THR A 221 6.41 -6.26 46.09
N LYS A 222 6.98 -5.05 46.17
CA LYS A 222 7.84 -4.50 45.11
C LYS A 222 9.20 -5.20 45.15
N CYS A 223 9.61 -5.80 44.03
CA CYS A 223 10.96 -6.36 43.89
C CYS A 223 11.86 -5.36 43.17
N PRO A 224 12.97 -4.89 43.78
CA PRO A 224 13.80 -3.83 43.21
C PRO A 224 14.71 -4.28 42.06
N SER A 225 14.83 -5.59 41.79
CA SER A 225 15.66 -6.12 40.70
C SER A 225 15.24 -7.53 40.31
N ILE A 226 14.87 -7.73 39.04
CA ILE A 226 14.69 -9.05 38.44
C ILE A 226 15.95 -9.42 37.67
N SER A 227 16.58 -10.53 38.05
CA SER A 227 17.66 -11.15 37.28
C SER A 227 17.13 -11.67 35.93
N ARG A 228 18.01 -11.79 34.92
CA ARG A 228 17.76 -12.40 33.60
C ARG A 228 17.11 -13.80 33.63
N PHE A 229 17.02 -14.41 34.81
CA PHE A 229 16.43 -15.72 35.09
C PHE A 229 15.12 -15.66 35.91
N GLY A 230 14.47 -14.50 36.06
CA GLY A 230 13.19 -14.38 36.78
C GLY A 230 13.30 -14.53 38.31
N LEU A 231 14.51 -14.51 38.86
CA LEU A 231 14.74 -14.56 40.31
C LEU A 231 14.72 -13.15 40.91
N CYS A 232 13.78 -12.92 41.83
CA CYS A 232 13.77 -11.76 42.72
C CYS A 232 14.86 -11.96 43.78
N LEU A 233 15.98 -11.25 43.63
CA LEU A 233 17.06 -11.25 44.62
C LEU A 233 16.62 -10.38 45.80
N ARG A 234 16.16 -11.04 46.88
CA ARG A 234 15.95 -10.38 48.16
C ARG A 234 17.33 -10.14 48.77
N LEU A 235 17.85 -8.92 48.65
CA LEU A 235 18.99 -8.48 49.45
C LEU A 235 18.51 -8.43 50.92
N GLN A 236 18.94 -9.41 51.72
CA GLN A 236 18.93 -9.32 53.18
C GLN A 236 20.17 -8.59 53.66
#